data_AF-A0A6F8PR33-F1
#
_entry.id   AF-A0A6F8PR33-F1
#
_cell.length_a   1.000
_cell.length_b   1.000
_cell.length_c   1.000
_cell.angle_alpha   90.00
_cell.angle_beta   90.00
_cell.angle_gamma   90.00
#
_symmetry.space_group_name_H-M   'P 1'
#
loop_
_entity.id
_entity.type
_entity.pdbx_description
1 polymer ?
#
loop_
_entity_poly.entity_id
_entity_poly.type
_entity_poly.pdbx_seq_one_letter_code
_entity_poly.pdbx_strand_id
1 'polypeptide(L)'
;MKICKLELNLNSNLKNQMDEKDYIQISADAKELLSSNRFDLAAKLLFLRFYENGFPNGFGREVYIEHQKAMNGLYEADGSNKIGEEQFIKAFIEVFNSIKDSGFNQENIVPTAKDKTILDGAHRIASSIYTGKDVVYVDTGLDSLNLNYQFFKDRGLATVYLDAMANEYITYKKEIYLAIVWPTAGQENNQALKELLSSNGSIVYNKTIHLTRNGSLLLVKEAYSEEAWLGNYADGFQGAQNKSSWCFNKEGPVQIYLYETSQDLIELKDKIRAIYGEGKHSIHMTDNKEETVKLANLLFNDNGIHWLNNAGLRDFTWFRELLSNYKSFLKTNNHKNQDFCLDGSSVLAAYAIREPRDLDFIHNGQNEIDTGYKEIGDHNSELTYHPLPKDSLINDPRNFFYYDDVKVLALHVIQSQKKKRNEDKDIEDLRLIKMMIDKGVINYSFKESINIYKSPAFWKGRIKFFLLKTRYFYTKIKLSMK
;
A
#
# COMPACT_ATOMS: atom_id res chain seq x y z
N MET A 1 -14.49 -31.60 -18.87
CA MET A 1 -15.68 -32.48 -18.98
C MET A 1 -16.81 -31.70 -19.64
N LYS A 2 -17.63 -32.29 -20.51
CA LYS A 2 -18.83 -31.61 -21.03
C LYS A 2 -19.98 -31.77 -20.04
N ILE A 3 -20.79 -30.74 -19.86
CA ILE A 3 -21.97 -30.74 -18.98
C ILE A 3 -23.14 -30.06 -19.68
N CYS A 4 -24.32 -30.63 -19.55
CA CYS A 4 -25.53 -30.04 -20.14
C CYS A 4 -25.90 -28.75 -19.38
N LYS A 5 -26.40 -27.74 -20.08
CA LYS A 5 -26.92 -26.49 -19.47
C LYS A 5 -27.85 -26.74 -18.27
N LEU A 6 -28.70 -27.76 -18.37
CA LEU A 6 -29.68 -28.11 -17.33
C LEU A 6 -29.02 -28.63 -16.05
N GLU A 7 -27.86 -29.27 -16.15
CA GLU A 7 -27.11 -29.86 -15.05
C GLU A 7 -26.21 -28.85 -14.33
N LEU A 8 -25.95 -27.69 -14.92
CA LEU A 8 -25.15 -26.63 -14.30
C LEU A 8 -25.85 -26.10 -13.04
N ASN A 9 -25.20 -26.02 -11.88
CA ASN A 9 -25.78 -25.37 -10.70
C ASN A 9 -25.53 -23.85 -10.72
N LEU A 10 -26.31 -23.13 -11.53
CA LEU A 10 -26.19 -21.68 -11.74
C LEU A 10 -27.50 -20.95 -11.46
N ASN A 11 -27.40 -19.65 -11.14
CA ASN A 11 -28.56 -18.75 -10.99
C ASN A 11 -29.46 -18.81 -12.23
N SER A 12 -30.78 -18.91 -12.01
CA SER A 12 -31.79 -19.05 -13.08
C SER A 12 -31.74 -17.90 -14.10
N ASN A 13 -31.53 -16.65 -13.65
CA ASN A 13 -31.42 -15.50 -14.54
C ASN A 13 -30.23 -15.60 -15.49
N LEU A 14 -29.12 -16.16 -15.02
CA LEU A 14 -27.93 -16.37 -15.83
C LEU A 14 -28.14 -17.54 -16.81
N LYS A 15 -28.69 -18.67 -16.33
CA LYS A 15 -29.07 -19.80 -17.20
C LYS A 15 -30.02 -19.39 -18.32
N ASN A 16 -30.98 -18.52 -18.05
CA ASN A 16 -31.96 -18.10 -19.06
C ASN A 16 -31.32 -17.32 -20.23
N GLN A 17 -30.16 -16.71 -20.02
CA GLN A 17 -29.42 -15.98 -21.06
C GLN A 17 -28.44 -16.86 -21.84
N MET A 18 -28.15 -18.06 -21.35
CA MET A 18 -27.21 -19.01 -21.97
C MET A 18 -27.84 -19.78 -23.13
N ASP A 19 -27.06 -20.08 -24.16
CA ASP A 19 -27.47 -20.96 -25.27
C ASP A 19 -27.80 -22.39 -24.79
N GLU A 20 -28.75 -23.05 -25.45
CA GLU A 20 -29.05 -24.48 -25.21
C GLU A 20 -28.00 -25.38 -25.87
N LYS A 21 -26.88 -25.56 -25.18
CA LYS A 21 -25.76 -26.42 -25.60
C LYS A 21 -25.04 -27.06 -24.41
N ASP A 22 -24.13 -27.97 -24.72
CA ASP A 22 -23.17 -28.49 -23.75
C ASP A 22 -22.05 -27.48 -23.50
N TYR A 23 -21.67 -27.35 -22.24
CA TYR A 23 -20.60 -26.47 -21.78
C TYR A 23 -19.37 -27.27 -21.38
N ILE A 24 -18.18 -26.73 -21.67
CA ILE A 24 -16.91 -27.36 -21.30
C ILE A 24 -16.51 -26.82 -19.92
N GLN A 25 -16.42 -27.73 -18.95
CA GLN A 25 -15.84 -27.46 -17.64
C GLN A 25 -14.31 -27.40 -17.75
N ILE A 26 -13.74 -26.31 -17.23
CA ILE A 26 -12.30 -26.05 -17.22
C ILE A 26 -11.86 -25.89 -15.76
N SER A 27 -10.82 -26.62 -15.37
CA SER A 27 -10.13 -26.44 -14.08
C SER A 27 -8.94 -25.51 -14.28
N ALA A 28 -8.77 -24.52 -13.42
CA ALA A 28 -7.64 -23.58 -13.48
C ALA A 28 -7.28 -23.01 -12.10
N ASP A 29 -6.09 -22.41 -12.00
CA ASP A 29 -5.72 -21.58 -10.85
C ASP A 29 -6.71 -20.41 -10.75
N ALA A 30 -7.32 -20.23 -9.57
CA ALA A 30 -8.30 -19.18 -9.34
C ALA A 30 -7.77 -17.76 -9.60
N LYS A 31 -6.45 -17.54 -9.50
CA LYS A 31 -5.81 -16.24 -9.80
C LYS A 31 -5.93 -15.83 -11.25
N GLU A 32 -6.11 -16.79 -12.17
CA GLU A 32 -6.37 -16.49 -13.59
C GLU A 32 -7.71 -15.79 -13.80
N LEU A 33 -8.66 -15.96 -12.87
CA LEU A 33 -9.99 -15.35 -12.92
C LEU A 33 -10.09 -13.99 -12.19
N LEU A 34 -8.99 -13.53 -11.56
CA LEU A 34 -8.90 -12.17 -11.06
C LEU A 34 -8.68 -11.22 -12.24
N SER A 35 -9.54 -10.23 -12.44
CA SER A 35 -9.40 -9.26 -13.53
C SER A 35 -9.77 -7.84 -13.08
N SER A 36 -9.35 -6.85 -13.88
CA SER A 36 -9.69 -5.43 -13.67
C SER A 36 -11.20 -5.16 -13.66
N ASN A 37 -11.98 -5.96 -14.40
CA ASN A 37 -13.45 -5.95 -14.41
C ASN A 37 -14.08 -6.42 -13.09
N ARG A 38 -13.30 -7.05 -12.21
CA ARG A 38 -13.73 -7.63 -10.93
C ARG A 38 -12.88 -7.11 -9.78
N PHE A 39 -12.72 -5.79 -9.74
CA PHE A 39 -11.97 -5.10 -8.70
C PHE A 39 -12.53 -5.38 -7.29
N ASP A 40 -13.82 -5.72 -7.20
CA ASP A 40 -14.49 -6.17 -5.97
C ASP A 40 -13.85 -7.40 -5.30
N LEU A 41 -13.18 -8.27 -6.06
CA LEU A 41 -12.45 -9.41 -5.51
C LEU A 41 -11.31 -8.97 -4.59
N ALA A 42 -10.68 -7.83 -4.85
CA ALA A 42 -9.61 -7.31 -4.02
C ALA A 42 -10.11 -6.94 -2.61
N ALA A 43 -11.32 -6.39 -2.47
CA ALA A 43 -11.92 -6.14 -1.15
C ALA A 43 -12.18 -7.44 -0.38
N LYS A 44 -12.63 -8.48 -1.09
CA LYS A 44 -12.89 -9.82 -0.52
C LYS A 44 -11.60 -10.51 -0.07
N LEU A 45 -10.54 -10.41 -0.87
CA LEU A 45 -9.21 -10.92 -0.53
C LEU A 45 -8.61 -10.20 0.68
N LEU A 46 -8.73 -8.87 0.71
CA LEU A 46 -8.29 -8.05 1.83
C LEU A 46 -9.01 -8.43 3.13
N PHE A 47 -10.32 -8.69 3.07
CA PHE A 47 -11.08 -9.20 4.20
C PHE A 47 -10.55 -10.55 4.70
N LEU A 48 -10.38 -11.53 3.80
CA LEU A 48 -9.86 -12.85 4.19
C LEU A 48 -8.47 -12.75 4.82
N ARG A 49 -7.59 -11.87 4.30
CA ARG A 49 -6.28 -11.61 4.90
C ARG A 49 -6.38 -11.10 6.34
N PHE A 50 -7.27 -10.15 6.61
CA PHE A 50 -7.48 -9.64 7.98
C PHE A 50 -8.10 -10.69 8.89
N TYR A 51 -9.13 -11.38 8.40
CA TYR A 51 -9.84 -12.44 9.12
C TYR A 51 -8.87 -13.54 9.57
N GLU A 52 -8.07 -14.08 8.66
CA GLU A 52 -7.11 -15.16 8.93
C GLU A 52 -5.91 -14.73 9.78
N ASN A 53 -5.56 -13.44 9.77
CA ASN A 53 -4.53 -12.89 10.65
C ASN A 53 -5.08 -12.51 12.05
N GLY A 54 -6.32 -12.87 12.39
CA GLY A 54 -6.89 -12.63 13.70
C GLY A 54 -7.46 -11.22 13.92
N PHE A 55 -7.74 -10.48 12.83
CA PHE A 55 -8.33 -9.14 12.86
C PHE A 55 -9.71 -9.09 12.18
N PRO A 56 -10.68 -9.94 12.58
CA PRO A 56 -11.98 -10.05 11.90
C PRO A 56 -12.83 -8.78 11.96
N ASN A 57 -12.55 -7.88 12.90
CA ASN A 57 -13.24 -6.59 13.07
C ASN A 57 -12.37 -5.39 12.65
N GLY A 58 -11.21 -5.62 12.03
CA GLY A 58 -10.30 -4.56 11.60
C GLY A 58 -10.67 -3.94 10.25
N PHE A 59 -9.73 -3.17 9.69
CA PHE A 59 -9.89 -2.44 8.44
C PHE A 59 -10.35 -3.32 7.25
N GLY A 60 -9.96 -4.59 7.18
CA GLY A 60 -10.44 -5.50 6.14
C GLY A 60 -11.97 -5.74 6.17
N ARG A 61 -12.59 -5.78 7.36
CA ARG A 61 -14.06 -5.86 7.50
C ARG A 61 -14.72 -4.58 7.02
N GLU A 62 -14.16 -3.43 7.36
CA GLU A 62 -14.65 -2.12 6.91
C GLU A 62 -14.65 -2.03 5.38
N VAL A 63 -13.53 -2.37 4.73
CA VAL A 63 -13.44 -2.40 3.25
C VAL A 63 -14.46 -3.36 2.65
N TYR A 64 -14.62 -4.56 3.23
CA TYR A 64 -15.62 -5.52 2.77
C TYR A 64 -17.05 -4.96 2.85
N ILE A 65 -17.40 -4.33 3.96
CA ILE A 65 -18.74 -3.77 4.11
C ILE A 65 -18.98 -2.59 3.17
N GLU A 66 -18.03 -1.66 3.08
CA GLU A 66 -18.19 -0.45 2.27
C GLU A 66 -18.23 -0.76 0.76
N HIS A 67 -17.44 -1.72 0.27
CA HIS A 67 -17.56 -2.14 -1.14
C HIS A 67 -18.89 -2.86 -1.42
N GLN A 68 -19.43 -3.66 -0.49
CA GLN A 68 -20.73 -4.30 -0.68
C GLN A 68 -21.88 -3.28 -0.64
N LYS A 69 -21.80 -2.27 0.25
CA LYS A 69 -22.73 -1.13 0.23
C LYS A 69 -22.73 -0.42 -1.12
N ALA A 70 -21.55 -0.11 -1.65
CA ALA A 70 -21.42 0.48 -2.98
C ALA A 70 -21.96 -0.46 -4.09
N MET A 71 -21.76 -1.78 -3.97
CA MET A 71 -22.17 -2.74 -5.00
C MET A 71 -23.69 -2.95 -5.08
N ASN A 72 -24.34 -3.23 -3.94
CA ASN A 72 -25.75 -3.63 -3.90
C ASN A 72 -26.53 -3.10 -2.67
N GLY A 73 -25.95 -2.19 -1.89
CA GLY A 73 -26.61 -1.65 -0.70
C GLY A 73 -26.78 -2.65 0.46
N LEU A 74 -25.99 -3.73 0.50
CA LEU A 74 -26.12 -4.84 1.46
C LEU A 74 -27.48 -5.56 1.35
N TYR A 75 -27.98 -5.70 0.13
CA TYR A 75 -29.21 -6.40 -0.19
C TYR A 75 -29.02 -7.29 -1.43
N GLU A 76 -29.23 -8.60 -1.28
CA GLU A 76 -29.29 -9.54 -2.41
C GLU A 76 -30.75 -9.77 -2.82
N ALA A 77 -31.12 -9.21 -3.98
CA ALA A 77 -32.48 -9.30 -4.55
C ALA A 77 -32.72 -10.64 -5.29
N ASP A 78 -32.10 -11.73 -4.86
CA ASP A 78 -32.16 -13.05 -5.50
C ASP A 78 -33.04 -14.07 -4.74
N GLY A 79 -33.72 -13.62 -3.69
CA GLY A 79 -34.55 -14.47 -2.82
C GLY A 79 -33.80 -15.14 -1.66
N SER A 80 -32.49 -14.90 -1.51
CA SER A 80 -31.69 -15.43 -0.39
C SER A 80 -32.00 -14.80 0.97
N ASN A 81 -32.76 -13.70 1.01
CA ASN A 81 -33.05 -12.90 2.20
C ASN A 81 -31.79 -12.44 2.96
N LYS A 82 -30.63 -12.38 2.29
CA LYS A 82 -29.41 -11.79 2.86
C LYS A 82 -29.54 -10.29 2.98
N ILE A 83 -29.76 -9.85 4.22
CA ILE A 83 -29.96 -8.44 4.56
C ILE A 83 -28.98 -8.05 5.66
N GLY A 84 -28.20 -7.00 5.38
CA GLY A 84 -27.32 -6.38 6.36
C GLY A 84 -25.95 -7.04 6.52
N GLU A 85 -25.04 -6.31 7.18
CA GLU A 85 -23.61 -6.61 7.24
C GLU A 85 -23.28 -8.03 7.71
N GLU A 86 -23.90 -8.46 8.82
CA GLU A 86 -23.59 -9.73 9.47
C GLU A 86 -23.94 -10.94 8.60
N GLN A 87 -25.03 -10.88 7.84
CA GLN A 87 -25.43 -12.00 6.99
C GLN A 87 -24.49 -12.17 5.79
N PHE A 88 -24.01 -11.06 5.21
CA PHE A 88 -23.01 -11.08 4.16
C PHE A 88 -21.68 -11.66 4.65
N ILE A 89 -21.20 -11.19 5.81
CA ILE A 89 -19.97 -11.68 6.44
C ILE A 89 -20.07 -13.17 6.75
N LYS A 90 -21.14 -13.59 7.44
CA LYS A 90 -21.35 -14.99 7.81
C LYS A 90 -21.33 -15.90 6.59
N ALA A 91 -22.08 -15.55 5.55
CA ALA A 91 -22.12 -16.35 4.34
C ALA A 91 -20.78 -16.40 3.59
N PHE A 92 -20.01 -15.30 3.60
CA PHE A 92 -18.68 -15.32 3.01
C PHE A 92 -17.73 -16.23 3.80
N ILE A 93 -17.73 -16.14 5.13
CA ILE A 93 -16.91 -16.99 6.00
C ILE A 93 -17.29 -18.47 5.84
N GLU A 94 -18.57 -18.81 5.73
CA GLU A 94 -19.02 -20.18 5.47
C GLU A 94 -18.46 -20.74 4.16
N VAL A 95 -18.53 -19.96 3.07
CA VAL A 95 -17.93 -20.32 1.78
C VAL A 95 -16.42 -20.47 1.90
N PHE A 96 -15.76 -19.55 2.60
CA PHE A 96 -14.31 -19.58 2.81
C PHE A 96 -13.86 -20.82 3.57
N ASN A 97 -14.49 -21.12 4.72
CA ASN A 97 -14.16 -22.29 5.52
C ASN A 97 -14.43 -23.59 4.74
N SER A 98 -15.54 -23.66 4.01
CA SER A 98 -15.84 -24.83 3.16
C SER A 98 -14.72 -25.08 2.13
N ILE A 99 -14.25 -24.05 1.43
CA ILE A 99 -13.16 -24.18 0.44
C ILE A 99 -11.81 -24.47 1.10
N LYS A 100 -11.54 -23.85 2.25
CA LYS A 100 -10.31 -24.07 3.03
C LYS A 100 -10.21 -25.53 3.49
N ASP A 101 -11.29 -26.09 4.02
CA ASP A 101 -11.30 -27.41 4.65
C ASP A 101 -11.49 -28.55 3.63
N SER A 102 -12.34 -28.35 2.62
CA SER A 102 -12.75 -29.41 1.68
C SER A 102 -12.31 -29.18 0.24
N GLY A 103 -11.71 -28.02 -0.08
CA GLY A 103 -11.43 -27.62 -1.45
C GLY A 103 -12.66 -27.10 -2.20
N PHE A 104 -12.47 -26.74 -3.46
CA PHE A 104 -13.56 -26.24 -4.30
C PHE A 104 -14.53 -27.36 -4.68
N ASN A 105 -15.81 -27.21 -4.35
CA ASN A 105 -16.84 -28.14 -4.79
C ASN A 105 -17.10 -27.94 -6.30
N GLN A 106 -16.77 -28.95 -7.11
CA GLN A 106 -16.92 -28.93 -8.57
C GLN A 106 -18.38 -28.80 -9.04
N GLU A 107 -19.37 -29.12 -8.20
CA GLU A 107 -20.79 -28.88 -8.49
C GLU A 107 -21.13 -27.39 -8.49
N ASN A 108 -20.35 -26.56 -7.76
CA ASN A 108 -20.56 -25.12 -7.65
C ASN A 108 -19.77 -24.32 -8.70
N ILE A 109 -19.90 -24.76 -9.96
CA ILE A 109 -19.22 -24.20 -11.13
C ILE A 109 -19.33 -22.67 -11.17
N VAL A 110 -18.22 -22.01 -11.53
CA VAL A 110 -18.18 -20.55 -11.71
C VAL A 110 -18.52 -20.19 -13.17
N PRO A 111 -19.57 -19.39 -13.43
CA PRO A 111 -19.85 -18.91 -14.77
C PRO A 111 -18.92 -17.73 -15.12
N THR A 112 -18.36 -17.75 -16.32
CA THR A 112 -17.51 -16.70 -16.86
C THR A 112 -18.06 -16.15 -18.17
N ALA A 113 -17.74 -14.89 -18.47
CA ALA A 113 -17.98 -14.24 -19.74
C ALA A 113 -16.98 -14.71 -20.81
N LYS A 114 -17.19 -14.27 -22.05
CA LYS A 114 -16.28 -14.52 -23.19
C LYS A 114 -14.83 -14.13 -22.90
N ASP A 115 -14.62 -13.09 -22.10
CA ASP A 115 -13.30 -12.56 -21.72
C ASP A 115 -12.76 -13.16 -20.41
N LYS A 116 -13.37 -14.26 -19.91
CA LYS A 116 -13.13 -14.92 -18.62
C LYS A 116 -13.51 -14.11 -17.37
N THR A 117 -14.11 -12.92 -17.52
CA THR A 117 -14.64 -12.18 -16.37
C THR A 117 -15.69 -13.03 -15.64
N ILE A 118 -15.55 -13.19 -14.33
CA ILE A 118 -16.51 -13.97 -13.54
C ILE A 118 -17.86 -13.25 -13.48
N LEU A 119 -18.93 -13.97 -13.79
CA LEU A 119 -20.31 -13.45 -13.80
C LEU A 119 -21.02 -13.67 -12.47
N ASP A 120 -20.63 -14.71 -11.73
CA ASP A 120 -21.11 -15.03 -10.39
C ASP A 120 -20.00 -15.80 -9.63
N GLY A 121 -20.15 -15.97 -8.31
CA GLY A 121 -19.24 -16.75 -7.49
C GLY A 121 -18.08 -15.95 -6.91
N ALA A 122 -18.25 -14.64 -6.72
CA ALA A 122 -17.22 -13.74 -6.19
C ALA A 122 -16.57 -14.24 -4.89
N HIS A 123 -17.40 -14.69 -3.93
CA HIS A 123 -16.91 -15.28 -2.68
C HIS A 123 -16.15 -16.59 -2.90
N ARG A 124 -16.63 -17.46 -3.82
CA ARG A 124 -15.94 -18.72 -4.14
C ARG A 124 -14.56 -18.45 -4.74
N ILE A 125 -14.49 -17.52 -5.70
CA ILE A 125 -13.24 -17.16 -6.35
C ILE A 125 -12.25 -16.51 -5.38
N ALA A 126 -12.69 -15.53 -4.59
CA ALA A 126 -11.82 -14.90 -3.58
C ALA A 126 -11.27 -15.93 -2.58
N SER A 127 -12.12 -16.83 -2.09
CA SER A 127 -11.72 -17.91 -1.18
C SER A 127 -10.72 -18.88 -1.82
N SER A 128 -10.95 -19.29 -3.07
CA SER A 128 -10.04 -20.17 -3.80
C SER A 128 -8.70 -19.50 -4.10
N ILE A 129 -8.69 -18.22 -4.49
CA ILE A 129 -7.47 -17.42 -4.68
C ILE A 129 -6.67 -17.38 -3.36
N TYR A 130 -7.33 -17.09 -2.24
CA TYR A 130 -6.67 -16.96 -0.95
C TYR A 130 -6.09 -18.28 -0.44
N THR A 131 -6.83 -19.38 -0.62
CA THR A 131 -6.43 -20.73 -0.18
C THR A 131 -5.50 -21.44 -1.16
N GLY A 132 -5.25 -20.86 -2.34
CA GLY A 132 -4.45 -21.47 -3.40
C GLY A 132 -5.08 -22.73 -3.97
N LYS A 133 -6.40 -22.80 -4.00
CA LYS A 133 -7.16 -23.94 -4.54
C LYS A 133 -7.62 -23.63 -5.96
N ASP A 134 -7.55 -24.64 -6.83
CA ASP A 134 -8.11 -24.56 -8.17
C ASP A 134 -9.63 -24.41 -8.14
N VAL A 135 -10.17 -23.88 -9.23
CA VAL A 135 -11.61 -23.68 -9.44
C VAL A 135 -12.04 -24.33 -10.73
N VAL A 136 -13.31 -24.74 -10.78
CA VAL A 136 -13.95 -25.19 -12.01
C VAL A 136 -14.89 -24.10 -12.53
N TYR A 137 -14.70 -23.71 -13.79
CA TYR A 137 -15.50 -22.69 -14.44
C TYR A 137 -16.00 -23.13 -15.83
N VAL A 138 -16.99 -22.40 -16.33
CA VAL A 138 -17.53 -22.54 -17.70
C VAL A 138 -17.62 -21.17 -18.37
N ASP A 139 -17.25 -21.11 -19.64
CA ASP A 139 -17.53 -19.94 -20.49
C ASP A 139 -18.98 -19.99 -20.96
N THR A 140 -19.75 -19.00 -20.53
CA THR A 140 -21.18 -18.90 -20.82
C THR A 140 -21.48 -18.36 -22.22
N GLY A 141 -20.50 -17.69 -22.85
CA GLY A 141 -20.70 -16.90 -24.07
C GLY A 141 -21.41 -15.57 -23.84
N LEU A 142 -21.57 -15.11 -22.60
CA LEU A 142 -22.18 -13.83 -22.25
C LEU A 142 -21.14 -12.70 -22.21
N ASP A 143 -21.61 -11.46 -22.24
CA ASP A 143 -20.76 -10.28 -22.10
C ASP A 143 -20.32 -10.06 -20.64
N SER A 144 -19.19 -9.38 -20.44
CA SER A 144 -18.60 -9.22 -19.12
C SER A 144 -19.32 -8.22 -18.23
N LEU A 145 -19.30 -8.49 -16.93
CA LEU A 145 -19.68 -7.54 -15.91
C LEU A 145 -18.57 -6.50 -15.73
N ASN A 146 -18.95 -5.23 -15.55
CA ASN A 146 -18.00 -4.17 -15.26
C ASN A 146 -18.12 -3.70 -13.80
N LEU A 147 -17.46 -4.43 -12.90
CA LEU A 147 -17.27 -4.09 -11.49
C LEU A 147 -15.82 -3.61 -11.26
N ASN A 148 -15.32 -2.74 -12.13
CA ASN A 148 -13.99 -2.17 -12.05
C ASN A 148 -13.89 -1.06 -10.98
N TYR A 149 -12.70 -0.49 -10.79
CA TYR A 149 -12.51 0.59 -9.80
C TYR A 149 -13.40 1.82 -10.06
N GLN A 150 -13.69 2.14 -11.33
CA GLN A 150 -14.50 3.30 -11.70
C GLN A 150 -15.97 3.09 -11.30
N PHE A 151 -16.50 1.87 -11.47
CA PHE A 151 -17.83 1.50 -10.97
C PHE A 151 -18.00 1.82 -9.48
N PHE A 152 -17.00 1.47 -8.66
CA PHE A 152 -17.01 1.72 -7.21
C PHE A 152 -16.80 3.19 -6.86
N LYS A 153 -15.87 3.86 -7.55
CA LYS A 153 -15.60 5.29 -7.39
C LYS A 153 -16.84 6.14 -7.69
N ASP A 154 -17.53 5.86 -8.79
CA ASP A 154 -18.75 6.57 -9.20
C ASP A 154 -19.92 6.34 -8.23
N ARG A 155 -19.87 5.27 -7.45
CA ARG A 155 -20.83 4.93 -6.39
C ARG A 155 -20.41 5.42 -5.00
N GLY A 156 -19.36 6.23 -4.93
CA GLY A 156 -18.95 6.90 -3.69
C GLY A 156 -18.07 6.07 -2.77
N LEU A 157 -17.48 4.96 -3.23
CA LEU A 157 -16.50 4.24 -2.42
C LEU A 157 -15.27 5.13 -2.18
N ALA A 158 -14.92 5.32 -0.91
CA ALA A 158 -13.84 6.23 -0.52
C ALA A 158 -12.48 5.81 -1.09
N THR A 159 -11.64 6.79 -1.43
CA THR A 159 -10.31 6.57 -2.01
C THR A 159 -9.41 5.68 -1.15
N VAL A 160 -9.48 5.80 0.18
CA VAL A 160 -8.71 4.94 1.09
C VAL A 160 -9.00 3.45 0.91
N TYR A 161 -10.24 3.09 0.55
CA TYR A 161 -10.62 1.71 0.26
C TYR A 161 -10.18 1.28 -1.14
N LEU A 162 -10.37 2.15 -2.15
CA LEU A 162 -9.90 1.89 -3.51
C LEU A 162 -8.37 1.69 -3.55
N ASP A 163 -7.62 2.52 -2.83
CA ASP A 163 -6.19 2.43 -2.65
C ASP A 163 -5.77 1.10 -1.98
N ALA A 164 -6.45 0.71 -0.90
CA ALA A 164 -6.20 -0.55 -0.23
C ALA A 164 -6.51 -1.77 -1.12
N MET A 165 -7.61 -1.71 -1.89
CA MET A 165 -7.98 -2.74 -2.86
C MET A 165 -6.93 -2.83 -3.98
N ALA A 166 -6.42 -1.71 -4.49
CA ALA A 166 -5.38 -1.69 -5.51
C ALA A 166 -4.07 -2.33 -4.99
N ASN A 167 -3.65 -1.99 -3.78
CA ASN A 167 -2.50 -2.64 -3.13
C ASN A 167 -2.72 -4.14 -2.90
N GLU A 168 -3.94 -4.56 -2.53
CA GLU A 168 -4.26 -5.98 -2.39
C GLU A 168 -4.17 -6.71 -3.75
N TYR A 169 -4.69 -6.10 -4.82
CA TYR A 169 -4.67 -6.68 -6.17
C TYR A 169 -3.25 -6.99 -6.65
N ILE A 170 -2.30 -6.09 -6.40
CA ILE A 170 -0.87 -6.26 -6.74
C ILE A 170 -0.30 -7.56 -6.14
N THR A 171 -0.71 -7.93 -4.92
CA THR A 171 -0.24 -9.14 -4.25
C THR A 171 -0.46 -10.39 -5.10
N TYR A 172 -1.56 -10.46 -5.85
CA TYR A 172 -2.00 -11.66 -6.59
C TYR A 172 -1.62 -11.68 -8.06
N LYS A 173 -1.09 -10.58 -8.60
CA LYS A 173 -0.68 -10.46 -10.01
C LYS A 173 0.83 -10.42 -10.19
N LYS A 174 1.31 -10.92 -11.33
CA LYS A 174 2.74 -10.94 -11.69
C LYS A 174 3.08 -9.80 -12.64
N GLU A 175 2.33 -9.69 -13.73
CA GLU A 175 2.55 -8.72 -14.80
C GLU A 175 1.77 -7.43 -14.52
N ILE A 176 2.13 -6.78 -13.41
CA ILE A 176 1.45 -5.60 -12.88
C ILE A 176 2.48 -4.49 -12.66
N TYR A 177 2.16 -3.30 -13.16
CA TYR A 177 3.08 -2.18 -13.22
C TYR A 177 2.40 -0.89 -12.76
N LEU A 178 3.20 0.05 -12.27
CA LEU A 178 2.73 1.37 -11.91
C LEU A 178 3.29 2.38 -12.90
N ALA A 179 2.40 3.00 -13.67
CA ALA A 179 2.71 4.06 -14.61
C ALA A 179 2.42 5.44 -13.97
N ILE A 180 3.46 6.26 -13.87
CA ILE A 180 3.43 7.63 -13.34
C ILE A 180 3.57 8.60 -14.51
N VAL A 181 2.48 9.25 -14.88
CA VAL A 181 2.47 10.32 -15.88
C VAL A 181 2.78 11.64 -15.17
N TRP A 182 3.88 12.26 -15.58
CA TRP A 182 4.39 13.48 -14.97
C TRP A 182 3.61 14.72 -15.46
N PRO A 183 3.54 15.81 -14.67
CA PRO A 183 2.82 17.02 -15.06
C PRO A 183 3.27 17.62 -16.40
N THR A 184 4.56 17.50 -16.77
CA THR A 184 5.07 17.94 -18.08
C THR A 184 4.33 17.30 -19.26
N ALA A 185 3.77 16.10 -19.11
CA ALA A 185 2.96 15.45 -20.15
C ALA A 185 1.64 16.19 -20.44
N GLY A 186 1.20 17.09 -19.55
CA GLY A 186 -0.09 17.75 -19.66
C GLY A 186 -1.27 16.81 -19.42
N GLN A 187 -2.47 17.23 -19.84
CA GLN A 187 -3.70 16.46 -19.71
C GLN A 187 -4.47 16.30 -21.03
N GLU A 188 -4.08 17.06 -22.05
CA GLU A 188 -4.69 17.10 -23.38
C GLU A 188 -4.80 15.71 -24.03
N ASN A 189 -3.79 14.85 -23.82
CA ASN A 189 -3.71 13.54 -24.45
C ASN A 189 -4.08 12.38 -23.50
N ASN A 190 -4.73 12.67 -22.38
CA ASN A 190 -5.13 11.64 -21.40
C ASN A 190 -6.08 10.60 -22.00
N GLN A 191 -6.98 11.02 -22.90
CA GLN A 191 -7.92 10.11 -23.56
C GLN A 191 -7.17 9.14 -24.49
N ALA A 192 -6.24 9.66 -25.31
CA ALA A 192 -5.40 8.85 -26.17
C ALA A 192 -4.51 7.87 -25.37
N LEU A 193 -3.98 8.30 -24.21
CA LEU A 193 -3.26 7.41 -23.30
C LEU A 193 -4.17 6.27 -22.80
N LYS A 194 -5.37 6.59 -22.33
CA LYS A 194 -6.31 5.57 -21.83
C LYS A 194 -6.67 4.56 -22.92
N GLU A 195 -6.90 5.01 -24.15
CA GLU A 195 -7.17 4.13 -25.30
C GLU A 195 -5.96 3.23 -25.63
N LEU A 196 -4.74 3.78 -25.60
CA LEU A 196 -3.52 3.00 -25.79
C LEU A 196 -3.35 1.94 -24.69
N LEU A 197 -3.53 2.30 -23.43
CA LEU A 197 -3.44 1.36 -22.31
C LEU A 197 -4.54 0.29 -22.40
N SER A 198 -5.79 0.66 -22.65
CA SER A 198 -6.90 -0.28 -22.78
C SER A 198 -6.77 -1.24 -23.97
N SER A 199 -6.08 -0.84 -25.04
CA SER A 199 -5.81 -1.72 -26.19
C SER A 199 -4.59 -2.64 -26.00
N ASN A 200 -3.74 -2.38 -25.01
CA ASN A 200 -2.51 -3.15 -24.75
C ASN A 200 -2.53 -3.86 -23.38
N GLY A 201 -3.66 -3.84 -22.67
CA GLY A 201 -3.76 -4.35 -21.30
C GLY A 201 -4.97 -3.82 -20.56
N SER A 202 -4.86 -3.76 -19.23
CA SER A 202 -5.96 -3.40 -18.34
C SER A 202 -5.54 -2.36 -17.32
N ILE A 203 -6.28 -1.24 -17.30
CA ILE A 203 -6.18 -0.26 -16.21
C ILE A 203 -6.94 -0.83 -15.01
N VAL A 204 -6.22 -1.29 -14.00
CA VAL A 204 -6.79 -1.85 -12.76
C VAL A 204 -7.26 -0.73 -11.84
N TYR A 205 -6.47 0.33 -11.71
CA TYR A 205 -6.79 1.48 -10.86
C TYR A 205 -6.12 2.77 -11.38
N ASN A 206 -6.78 3.91 -11.17
CA ASN A 206 -6.22 5.22 -11.48
C ASN A 206 -6.41 6.19 -10.30
N LYS A 207 -5.32 6.85 -9.91
CA LYS A 207 -5.29 7.91 -8.90
C LYS A 207 -4.60 9.15 -9.46
N THR A 208 -5.03 10.32 -9.01
CA THR A 208 -4.41 11.61 -9.32
C THR A 208 -3.98 12.26 -8.01
N ILE A 209 -2.75 12.79 -7.95
CA ILE A 209 -2.20 13.42 -6.74
C ILE A 209 -1.59 14.78 -7.05
N HIS A 210 -1.60 15.67 -6.06
CA HIS A 210 -0.96 16.97 -6.13
C HIS A 210 0.26 17.01 -5.23
N LEU A 211 1.36 17.53 -5.76
CA LEU A 211 2.63 17.61 -5.05
C LEU A 211 3.08 19.06 -4.92
N THR A 212 3.71 19.35 -3.78
CA THR A 212 4.50 20.57 -3.61
C THR A 212 5.81 20.43 -4.39
N ARG A 213 6.54 21.53 -4.57
CA ARG A 213 7.89 21.48 -5.18
C ARG A 213 8.81 20.46 -4.49
N ASN A 214 8.68 20.34 -3.16
CA ASN A 214 9.42 19.35 -2.39
C ASN A 214 8.93 17.92 -2.66
N GLY A 215 7.60 17.72 -2.73
CA GLY A 215 7.00 16.44 -3.10
C GLY A 215 7.44 15.94 -4.47
N SER A 216 7.58 16.84 -5.45
CA SER A 216 8.11 16.50 -6.78
C SER A 216 9.52 15.90 -6.71
N LEU A 217 10.41 16.50 -5.92
CA LEU A 217 11.78 16.01 -5.73
C LEU A 217 11.80 14.66 -5.02
N LEU A 218 11.05 14.51 -3.93
CA LEU A 218 11.00 13.26 -3.19
C LEU A 218 10.37 12.13 -4.02
N LEU A 219 9.33 12.40 -4.80
CA LEU A 219 8.75 11.38 -5.68
C LEU A 219 9.75 10.91 -6.74
N VAL A 220 10.50 11.82 -7.37
CA VAL A 220 11.55 11.43 -8.33
C VAL A 220 12.63 10.60 -7.64
N LYS A 221 13.04 10.97 -6.43
CA LYS A 221 14.01 10.18 -5.65
C LYS A 221 13.51 8.76 -5.37
N GLU A 222 12.23 8.60 -5.01
CA GLU A 222 11.66 7.28 -4.72
C GLU A 222 11.40 6.45 -5.99
N ALA A 223 10.92 7.07 -7.08
CA ALA A 223 10.64 6.39 -8.35
C ALA A 223 11.90 5.88 -9.08
N TYR A 224 13.06 6.48 -8.79
CA TYR A 224 14.33 6.12 -9.42
C TYR A 224 15.37 5.68 -8.39
N SER A 225 14.96 5.17 -7.21
CA SER A 225 15.89 4.97 -6.07
C SER A 225 17.11 4.10 -6.36
N GLU A 226 17.02 3.22 -7.35
CA GLU A 226 18.10 2.32 -7.77
C GLU A 226 19.09 2.96 -8.76
N GLU A 227 18.82 4.18 -9.20
CA GLU A 227 19.59 4.87 -10.23
C GLU A 227 20.72 5.72 -9.64
N ALA A 228 21.97 5.36 -9.94
CA ALA A 228 23.16 6.04 -9.43
C ALA A 228 23.22 7.54 -9.82
N TRP A 229 22.60 7.95 -10.93
CA TRP A 229 22.63 9.33 -11.40
C TRP A 229 21.77 10.29 -10.56
N LEU A 230 20.94 9.80 -9.63
CA LEU A 230 20.13 10.67 -8.76
C LEU A 230 20.97 11.58 -7.86
N GLY A 231 22.19 11.16 -7.52
CA GLY A 231 23.01 11.79 -6.50
C GLY A 231 22.74 11.21 -5.11
N ASN A 232 23.20 11.92 -4.08
CA ASN A 232 23.12 11.46 -2.68
C ASN A 232 23.03 12.66 -1.71
N TYR A 233 23.02 12.39 -0.41
CA TYR A 233 22.93 13.46 0.60
C TYR A 233 24.10 14.47 0.55
N ALA A 234 25.29 14.09 0.09
CA ALA A 234 26.44 14.99 0.02
C ALA A 234 26.33 16.01 -1.13
N ASP A 235 25.68 15.65 -2.23
CA ASP A 235 25.41 16.54 -3.37
C ASP A 235 23.98 17.12 -3.37
N GLY A 236 23.18 16.78 -2.35
CA GLY A 236 21.80 17.22 -2.24
C GLY A 236 20.85 16.58 -3.26
N PHE A 237 21.20 15.42 -3.82
CA PHE A 237 20.45 14.74 -4.88
C PHE A 237 20.31 15.59 -6.15
N GLN A 238 21.42 16.16 -6.64
CA GLN A 238 21.41 17.07 -7.80
C GLN A 238 20.75 16.45 -9.05
N GLY A 239 20.94 15.15 -9.30
CA GLY A 239 20.29 14.45 -10.41
C GLY A 239 18.78 14.36 -10.26
N ALA A 240 18.30 14.06 -9.05
CA ALA A 240 16.88 14.05 -8.75
C ALA A 240 16.26 15.45 -8.90
N GLN A 241 16.97 16.50 -8.48
CA GLN A 241 16.54 17.90 -8.69
C GLN A 241 16.39 18.24 -10.17
N ASN A 242 17.39 17.88 -10.99
CA ASN A 242 17.34 18.09 -12.44
C ASN A 242 16.16 17.34 -13.06
N LYS A 243 16.02 16.05 -12.75
CA LYS A 243 14.92 15.22 -13.27
C LYS A 243 13.54 15.75 -12.85
N SER A 244 13.41 16.17 -11.60
CA SER A 244 12.20 16.81 -11.08
C SER A 244 11.85 18.07 -11.86
N SER A 245 12.81 18.95 -12.14
CA SER A 245 12.55 20.16 -12.93
C SER A 245 12.01 19.87 -14.33
N TRP A 246 12.46 18.78 -14.96
CA TRP A 246 11.99 18.37 -16.29
C TRP A 246 10.62 17.69 -16.25
N CYS A 247 10.35 16.87 -15.24
CA CYS A 247 9.06 16.17 -15.08
C CYS A 247 7.93 17.10 -14.61
N PHE A 248 8.27 18.20 -13.93
CA PHE A 248 7.32 19.16 -13.36
C PHE A 248 7.47 20.55 -14.00
N ASN A 249 7.81 20.61 -15.29
CA ASN A 249 7.97 21.87 -16.03
C ASN A 249 6.62 22.54 -16.35
N LYS A 250 5.51 21.79 -16.27
CA LYS A 250 4.15 22.31 -16.35
C LYS A 250 3.46 22.13 -15.00
N GLU A 251 2.55 23.04 -14.67
CA GLU A 251 1.66 22.86 -13.52
C GLU A 251 0.63 21.77 -13.81
N GLY A 252 0.33 20.95 -12.80
CA GLY A 252 -0.66 19.90 -12.92
C GLY A 252 -0.44 18.80 -11.90
N PRO A 253 -1.42 17.89 -11.77
CA PRO A 253 -1.26 16.73 -10.91
C PRO A 253 -0.41 15.65 -11.57
N VAL A 254 0.15 14.77 -10.74
CA VAL A 254 0.70 13.50 -11.18
C VAL A 254 -0.44 12.51 -11.37
N GLN A 255 -0.47 11.80 -12.50
CA GLN A 255 -1.46 10.74 -12.74
C GLN A 255 -0.80 9.38 -12.58
N ILE A 256 -1.44 8.49 -11.83
CA ILE A 256 -0.92 7.17 -11.49
C ILE A 256 -1.89 6.12 -12.02
N TYR A 257 -1.36 5.18 -12.79
CA TYR A 257 -2.12 4.06 -13.34
C TYR A 257 -1.51 2.77 -12.83
N LEU A 258 -2.30 1.97 -12.11
CA LEU A 258 -1.99 0.57 -11.87
C LEU A 258 -2.46 -0.22 -13.09
N TYR A 259 -1.52 -0.88 -13.75
CA TYR A 259 -1.72 -1.38 -15.10
C TYR A 259 -1.22 -2.81 -15.25
N GLU A 260 -2.10 -3.70 -15.70
CA GLU A 260 -1.84 -5.11 -15.96
C GLU A 260 -1.62 -5.32 -17.46
N THR A 261 -0.48 -5.87 -17.85
CA THR A 261 -0.16 -6.14 -19.25
C THR A 261 0.90 -7.22 -19.39
N SER A 262 0.76 -8.07 -20.40
CA SER A 262 1.81 -9.02 -20.83
C SER A 262 2.63 -8.51 -22.01
N GLN A 263 2.42 -7.24 -22.41
CA GLN A 263 3.11 -6.63 -23.55
C GLN A 263 4.55 -6.22 -23.19
N ASP A 264 5.37 -6.03 -24.23
CA ASP A 264 6.71 -5.47 -24.07
C ASP A 264 6.63 -4.02 -23.52
N LEU A 265 7.20 -3.82 -22.32
CA LEU A 265 7.16 -2.54 -21.63
C LEU A 265 8.01 -1.46 -22.30
N ILE A 266 9.07 -1.83 -23.03
CA ILE A 266 9.92 -0.89 -23.76
C ILE A 266 9.11 -0.31 -24.93
N GLU A 267 8.50 -1.18 -25.74
CA GLU A 267 7.65 -0.76 -26.85
C GLU A 267 6.45 0.07 -26.37
N LEU A 268 5.79 -0.36 -25.29
CA LEU A 268 4.67 0.37 -24.72
C LEU A 268 5.10 1.76 -24.22
N LYS A 269 6.23 1.85 -23.51
CA LYS A 269 6.79 3.14 -23.07
C LYS A 269 7.05 4.05 -24.26
N ASP A 270 7.58 3.55 -25.36
CA ASP A 270 7.85 4.37 -26.55
C ASP A 270 6.58 4.85 -27.25
N LYS A 271 5.54 4.00 -27.35
CA LYS A 271 4.21 4.41 -27.82
C LYS A 271 3.61 5.53 -26.95
N ILE A 272 3.71 5.41 -25.62
CA ILE A 272 3.23 6.45 -24.69
C ILE A 272 4.03 7.75 -24.86
N ARG A 273 5.35 7.66 -25.01
CA ARG A 273 6.21 8.84 -25.21
C ARG A 273 5.88 9.57 -26.51
N ALA A 274 5.52 8.84 -27.56
CA ALA A 274 5.09 9.41 -28.83
C ALA A 274 3.77 10.19 -28.71
N ILE A 275 2.85 9.78 -27.83
CA ILE A 275 1.60 10.52 -27.56
C ILE A 275 1.88 11.91 -26.98
N TYR A 276 2.84 12.02 -26.06
CA TYR A 276 3.10 13.26 -25.33
C TYR A 276 4.20 14.13 -25.96
N GLY A 277 5.15 13.56 -26.70
CA GLY A 277 6.26 14.31 -27.29
C GLY A 277 7.35 14.76 -26.31
N GLU A 278 7.25 14.43 -25.01
CA GLU A 278 8.17 14.87 -23.94
C GLU A 278 9.25 13.82 -23.59
N GLY A 279 9.44 12.81 -24.45
CA GLY A 279 10.44 11.76 -24.28
C GLY A 279 10.38 11.08 -22.91
N LYS A 280 11.53 10.86 -22.25
CA LYS A 280 11.59 10.21 -20.93
C LYS A 280 11.00 11.04 -19.78
N HIS A 281 10.53 12.26 -20.03
CA HIS A 281 9.96 13.16 -19.02
C HIS A 281 8.43 13.18 -19.01
N SER A 282 7.77 12.44 -19.92
CA SER A 282 6.31 12.27 -19.89
C SER A 282 5.85 11.22 -18.87
N ILE A 283 6.60 10.12 -18.76
CA ILE A 283 6.17 8.95 -17.97
C ILE A 283 7.35 8.24 -17.31
N HIS A 284 7.12 7.69 -16.12
CA HIS A 284 7.88 6.61 -15.52
C HIS A 284 6.97 5.39 -15.39
N MET A 285 7.50 4.19 -15.63
CA MET A 285 6.78 2.95 -15.39
C MET A 285 7.74 1.99 -14.71
N THR A 286 7.29 1.35 -13.64
CA THR A 286 8.08 0.38 -12.89
C THR A 286 8.50 -0.78 -13.78
N ASP A 287 9.66 -1.35 -13.48
CA ASP A 287 10.23 -2.43 -14.30
C ASP A 287 9.94 -3.82 -13.71
N ASN A 288 9.65 -3.91 -12.40
CA ASN A 288 9.36 -5.16 -11.70
C ASN A 288 8.27 -4.99 -10.62
N LYS A 289 7.88 -6.13 -10.01
CA LYS A 289 6.82 -6.18 -9.01
C LYS A 289 7.24 -5.52 -7.70
N GLU A 290 8.49 -5.64 -7.30
CA GLU A 290 9.04 -5.06 -6.07
C GLU A 290 8.95 -3.53 -6.10
N GLU A 291 9.38 -2.90 -7.20
CA GLU A 291 9.22 -1.46 -7.45
C GLU A 291 7.74 -1.05 -7.48
N THR A 292 6.90 -1.87 -8.13
CA THR A 292 5.46 -1.64 -8.20
C THR A 292 4.85 -1.61 -6.80
N VAL A 293 5.18 -2.58 -5.94
CA VAL A 293 4.72 -2.63 -4.55
C VAL A 293 5.24 -1.42 -3.77
N LYS A 294 6.53 -1.08 -3.88
CA LYS A 294 7.14 0.06 -3.18
C LYS A 294 6.44 1.37 -3.52
N LEU A 295 6.27 1.66 -4.82
CA LEU A 295 5.63 2.91 -5.26
C LEU A 295 4.12 2.91 -5.01
N ALA A 296 3.44 1.78 -5.14
CA ALA A 296 2.01 1.69 -4.82
C ALA A 296 1.76 1.91 -3.32
N ASN A 297 2.57 1.33 -2.44
CA ASN A 297 2.52 1.56 -1.00
C ASN A 297 2.72 3.03 -0.61
N LEU A 298 3.53 3.77 -1.37
CA LEU A 298 3.76 5.20 -1.18
C LEU A 298 2.61 6.05 -1.74
N LEU A 299 2.15 5.77 -2.96
CA LEU A 299 1.24 6.63 -3.74
C LEU A 299 -0.24 6.33 -3.49
N PHE A 300 -0.58 5.09 -3.15
CA PHE A 300 -1.91 4.66 -2.70
C PHE A 300 -2.00 4.70 -1.17
N ASN A 301 -1.40 5.72 -0.56
CA ASN A 301 -1.47 6.00 0.86
C ASN A 301 -1.40 7.52 1.09
N ASP A 302 -2.44 8.10 1.68
CA ASP A 302 -2.51 9.55 1.88
C ASP A 302 -1.44 10.07 2.86
N ASN A 303 -1.02 9.26 3.84
CA ASN A 303 0.11 9.60 4.71
C ASN A 303 1.45 9.56 3.96
N GLY A 304 1.57 8.70 2.94
CA GLY A 304 2.72 8.67 2.02
C GLY A 304 2.81 9.94 1.16
N ILE A 305 1.67 10.38 0.62
CA ILE A 305 1.56 11.66 -0.11
C ILE A 305 1.84 12.85 0.83
N HIS A 306 1.32 12.80 2.05
CA HIS A 306 1.62 13.81 3.06
C HIS A 306 3.12 13.85 3.37
N TRP A 307 3.79 12.70 3.49
CA TRP A 307 5.23 12.63 3.68
C TRP A 307 5.99 13.25 2.50
N LEU A 308 5.65 12.91 1.25
CA LEU A 308 6.25 13.53 0.06
C LEU A 308 6.18 15.06 0.13
N ASN A 309 5.02 15.60 0.50
CA ASN A 309 4.83 17.05 0.48
C ASN A 309 5.51 17.80 1.63
N ASN A 310 5.89 17.12 2.70
CA ASN A 310 6.29 17.76 3.96
C ASN A 310 7.64 17.29 4.53
N ALA A 311 8.24 16.20 4.05
CA ALA A 311 9.51 15.71 4.58
C ALA A 311 10.71 16.48 4.00
N GLY A 312 11.74 16.70 4.81
CA GLY A 312 12.96 17.38 4.36
C GLY A 312 14.00 16.43 3.77
N LEU A 313 15.02 17.00 3.13
CA LEU A 313 16.23 16.27 2.72
C LEU A 313 17.35 16.49 3.73
N ARG A 314 17.37 15.69 4.79
CA ARG A 314 18.45 15.70 5.79
C ARG A 314 18.97 14.30 6.03
N ASP A 315 20.29 14.16 6.04
CA ASP A 315 20.92 12.88 6.37
C ASP A 315 20.97 12.68 7.88
N PHE A 316 20.29 11.63 8.34
CA PHE A 316 20.40 11.11 9.70
C PHE A 316 21.10 9.75 9.65
N THR A 317 22.44 9.80 9.61
CA THR A 317 23.29 8.61 9.47
C THR A 317 23.06 7.61 10.59
N TRP A 318 22.77 8.09 11.81
CA TRP A 318 22.45 7.21 12.92
C TRP A 318 21.11 6.50 12.75
N PHE A 319 20.09 7.22 12.27
CA PHE A 319 18.80 6.60 11.97
C PHE A 319 18.93 5.54 10.88
N ARG A 320 19.69 5.81 9.81
CA ARG A 320 19.95 4.83 8.75
C ARG A 320 20.63 3.56 9.28
N GLU A 321 21.61 3.72 10.16
CA GLU A 321 22.29 2.59 10.83
C GLU A 321 21.32 1.75 11.67
N LEU A 322 20.48 2.40 12.48
CA LEU A 322 19.45 1.70 13.28
C LEU A 322 18.42 1.00 12.40
N LEU A 323 17.92 1.66 11.36
CA LEU A 323 16.93 1.12 10.44
C LEU A 323 17.47 -0.08 9.65
N SER A 324 18.71 0.00 9.19
CA SER A 324 19.37 -1.12 8.50
C SER A 324 19.48 -2.34 9.42
N ASN A 325 19.88 -2.15 10.67
CA ASN A 325 19.96 -3.27 11.61
C ASN A 325 18.58 -3.80 12.02
N TYR A 326 17.58 -2.94 12.15
CA TYR A 326 16.19 -3.35 12.39
C TYR A 326 15.66 -4.23 11.25
N LYS A 327 15.83 -3.82 9.99
CA LYS A 327 15.46 -4.62 8.82
C LYS A 327 16.20 -5.97 8.79
N SER A 328 17.49 -5.96 9.09
CA SER A 328 18.29 -7.19 9.17
C SER A 328 17.78 -8.11 10.28
N PHE A 329 17.43 -7.57 11.44
CA PHE A 329 16.86 -8.32 12.56
C PHE A 329 15.55 -9.01 12.16
N LEU A 330 14.62 -8.28 11.52
CA LEU A 330 13.35 -8.85 11.05
C LEU A 330 13.60 -10.00 10.07
N LYS A 331 14.49 -9.78 9.09
CA LYS A 331 14.82 -10.77 8.07
C LYS A 331 15.44 -12.04 8.68
N THR A 332 16.45 -11.90 9.54
CA THR A 332 17.15 -13.04 10.15
C THR A 332 16.23 -13.87 11.05
N ASN A 333 15.23 -13.25 11.69
CA ASN A 333 14.28 -13.93 12.56
C ASN A 333 12.98 -14.35 11.84
N ASN A 334 12.93 -14.27 10.51
CA ASN A 334 11.75 -14.59 9.69
C ASN A 334 10.46 -13.85 10.13
N HIS A 335 10.62 -12.64 10.66
CA HIS A 335 9.49 -11.77 10.97
C HIS A 335 8.95 -11.15 9.68
N LYS A 336 7.62 -11.12 9.53
CA LYS A 336 6.97 -10.47 8.40
C LYS A 336 6.90 -8.97 8.65
N ASN A 337 7.52 -8.15 7.79
CA ASN A 337 7.52 -6.69 7.92
C ASN A 337 6.13 -6.07 8.12
N GLN A 338 5.09 -6.66 7.52
CA GLN A 338 3.72 -6.18 7.62
C GLN A 338 3.14 -6.19 9.04
N ASP A 339 3.70 -7.01 9.94
CA ASP A 339 3.24 -7.17 11.33
C ASP A 339 3.86 -6.14 12.29
N PHE A 340 4.72 -5.26 11.77
CA PHE A 340 5.48 -4.28 12.55
C PHE A 340 5.26 -2.87 12.02
N CYS A 341 5.44 -1.88 12.88
CA CYS A 341 5.40 -0.46 12.52
C CYS A 341 6.35 0.35 13.39
N LEU A 342 7.13 1.25 12.80
CA LEU A 342 8.02 2.14 13.55
C LEU A 342 7.21 3.21 14.29
N ASP A 343 7.62 3.49 15.53
CA ASP A 343 6.98 4.42 16.45
C ASP A 343 7.97 5.53 16.89
N GLY A 344 7.48 6.49 17.66
CA GLY A 344 8.29 7.41 18.45
C GLY A 344 9.09 8.39 17.60
N SER A 345 10.37 8.55 17.93
CA SER A 345 11.23 9.53 17.26
C SER A 345 11.61 9.11 15.84
N SER A 346 11.46 7.83 15.46
CA SER A 346 11.70 7.34 14.10
C SER A 346 10.81 8.05 13.07
N VAL A 347 9.58 8.38 13.45
CA VAL A 347 8.65 9.14 12.61
C VAL A 347 9.18 10.55 12.32
N LEU A 348 9.76 11.20 13.33
CA LEU A 348 10.39 12.52 13.14
C LEU A 348 11.62 12.42 12.26
N ALA A 349 12.39 11.33 12.37
CA ALA A 349 13.55 11.07 11.55
C ALA A 349 13.16 10.89 10.07
N ALA A 350 12.09 10.14 9.79
CA ALA A 350 11.56 9.94 8.44
C ALA A 350 11.11 11.25 7.77
N TYR A 351 10.61 12.21 8.55
CA TYR A 351 10.27 13.57 8.06
C TYR A 351 11.47 14.53 8.02
N ALA A 352 12.69 14.07 8.33
CA ALA A 352 13.89 14.88 8.48
C ALA A 352 13.83 15.96 9.59
N ILE A 353 12.94 15.78 10.57
CA ILE A 353 12.69 16.76 11.64
C ILE A 353 13.82 16.73 12.67
N ARG A 354 14.11 15.54 13.23
CA ARG A 354 15.11 15.36 14.28
C ARG A 354 15.67 13.94 14.24
N GLU A 355 17.00 13.83 14.42
CA GLU A 355 17.66 12.53 14.54
C GLU A 355 17.23 11.84 15.85
N PRO A 356 16.82 10.56 15.80
CA PRO A 356 16.40 9.83 16.97
C PRO A 356 17.63 9.33 17.75
N ARG A 357 17.44 8.93 19.01
CA ARG A 357 18.53 8.30 19.79
C ARG A 357 18.48 6.78 19.68
N ASP A 358 17.28 6.27 19.52
CA ASP A 358 16.80 4.90 19.51
C ASP A 358 15.75 4.73 18.40
N LEU A 359 15.53 3.50 17.97
CA LEU A 359 14.49 3.14 17.02
C LEU A 359 13.46 2.29 17.75
N ASP A 360 12.26 2.83 17.87
CA ASP A 360 11.15 2.19 18.55
C ASP A 360 10.22 1.55 17.51
N PHE A 361 9.67 0.38 17.81
CA PHE A 361 8.67 -0.28 16.97
C PHE A 361 7.56 -0.92 17.80
N ILE A 362 6.38 -1.03 17.21
CA ILE A 362 5.23 -1.81 17.71
C ILE A 362 4.96 -2.99 16.78
N HIS A 363 4.32 -4.04 17.29
CA HIS A 363 4.05 -5.25 16.50
C HIS A 363 2.78 -6.00 16.92
N ASN A 364 2.21 -6.79 16.00
CA ASN A 364 0.96 -7.53 16.21
C ASN A 364 1.06 -8.63 17.30
N GLY A 365 2.25 -9.13 17.60
CA GLY A 365 2.51 -10.19 18.58
C GLY A 365 2.19 -9.81 20.02
N GLN A 366 2.13 -10.81 20.91
CA GLN A 366 1.79 -10.63 22.33
C GLN A 366 3.01 -10.56 23.25
N ASN A 367 4.10 -11.24 22.86
CA ASN A 367 5.32 -11.29 23.65
C ASN A 367 6.27 -10.16 23.26
N GLU A 368 6.97 -9.61 24.24
CA GLU A 368 8.05 -8.65 24.03
C GLU A 368 9.15 -9.26 23.14
N ILE A 369 9.64 -8.46 22.19
CA ILE A 369 10.69 -8.85 21.27
C ILE A 369 12.02 -8.21 21.70
N ASP A 370 12.95 -9.04 22.17
CA ASP A 370 14.34 -8.61 22.40
C ASP A 370 15.14 -8.70 21.09
N THR A 371 15.58 -7.54 20.60
CA THR A 371 16.40 -7.45 19.39
C THR A 371 17.88 -7.73 19.65
N GLY A 372 18.29 -7.83 20.91
CA GLY A 372 19.69 -7.82 21.35
C GLY A 372 20.32 -6.43 21.35
N TYR A 373 19.61 -5.40 20.87
CA TYR A 373 20.07 -4.01 20.84
C TYR A 373 19.17 -3.13 21.69
N LYS A 374 19.73 -2.51 22.74
CA LYS A 374 18.98 -1.57 23.58
C LYS A 374 18.56 -0.29 22.83
N GLU A 375 19.18 -0.02 21.69
CA GLU A 375 18.86 1.08 20.79
C GLU A 375 17.74 0.76 19.79
N ILE A 376 17.27 -0.49 19.74
CA ILE A 376 16.18 -0.94 18.87
C ILE A 376 15.16 -1.67 19.74
N GLY A 377 14.13 -0.96 20.18
CA GLY A 377 13.24 -1.39 21.27
C GLY A 377 11.81 -1.69 20.82
N ASP A 378 11.25 -2.74 21.40
CA ASP A 378 9.81 -3.02 21.37
C ASP A 378 9.07 -2.03 22.28
N HIS A 379 8.06 -1.36 21.72
CA HIS A 379 7.27 -0.32 22.37
C HIS A 379 5.80 -0.70 22.55
N ASN A 380 5.45 -1.99 22.46
CA ASN A 380 4.09 -2.44 22.75
C ASN A 380 3.61 -2.07 24.17
N SER A 381 4.52 -1.91 25.15
CA SER A 381 4.19 -1.44 26.50
C SER A 381 3.79 0.05 26.56
N GLU A 382 4.23 0.86 25.59
CA GLU A 382 3.97 2.30 25.50
C GLU A 382 2.65 2.63 24.77
N LEU A 383 1.88 1.61 24.37
CA LEU A 383 0.59 1.75 23.68
C LEU A 383 -0.45 2.54 24.49
N THR A 384 -0.32 2.63 25.81
CA THR A 384 -1.21 3.43 26.67
C THR A 384 -1.27 4.91 26.28
N TYR A 385 -0.21 5.46 25.68
CA TYR A 385 -0.15 6.85 25.23
C TYR A 385 -0.70 7.06 23.82
N HIS A 386 -0.89 6.00 23.05
CA HIS A 386 -1.41 6.12 21.69
C HIS A 386 -2.92 6.39 21.67
N PRO A 387 -3.43 7.04 20.60
CA PRO A 387 -4.85 7.38 20.48
C PRO A 387 -5.72 6.20 20.03
N LEU A 388 -5.11 5.15 19.47
CA LEU A 388 -5.80 4.05 18.79
C LEU A 388 -5.31 2.69 19.27
N PRO A 389 -6.14 1.65 19.13
CA PRO A 389 -5.73 0.26 19.38
C PRO A 389 -4.56 -0.20 18.51
N LYS A 390 -3.79 -1.17 19.00
CA LYS A 390 -2.59 -1.73 18.36
C LYS A 390 -2.82 -2.20 16.92
N ASP A 391 -3.90 -2.94 16.71
CA ASP A 391 -4.27 -3.47 15.40
C ASP A 391 -4.57 -2.36 14.40
N SER A 392 -5.23 -1.28 14.83
CA SER A 392 -5.50 -0.10 14.02
C SER A 392 -4.20 0.64 13.67
N LEU A 393 -3.29 0.80 14.62
CA LEU A 393 -2.00 1.47 14.38
C LEU A 393 -1.13 0.76 13.32
N ILE A 394 -1.16 -0.58 13.32
CA ILE A 394 -0.28 -1.41 12.47
C ILE A 394 -0.95 -1.76 11.14
N ASN A 395 -2.26 -1.98 11.12
CA ASN A 395 -2.93 -2.61 9.97
C ASN A 395 -3.87 -1.68 9.21
N ASP A 396 -4.26 -0.52 9.76
CA ASP A 396 -5.08 0.47 9.05
C ASP A 396 -4.20 1.51 8.34
N PRO A 397 -4.24 1.61 6.98
CA PRO A 397 -3.40 2.52 6.21
C PRO A 397 -3.63 4.00 6.52
N ARG A 398 -4.71 4.36 7.24
CA ARG A 398 -4.93 5.71 7.75
C ARG A 398 -3.93 6.10 8.84
N ASN A 399 -3.27 5.14 9.49
CA ASN A 399 -2.44 5.37 10.67
C ASN A 399 -0.94 5.20 10.44
N PHE A 400 -0.52 4.80 9.23
CA PHE A 400 0.88 4.64 8.86
C PHE A 400 1.14 5.03 7.41
N PHE A 401 2.41 5.18 7.07
CA PHE A 401 2.92 5.24 5.70
C PHE A 401 4.13 4.32 5.56
N TYR A 402 4.61 4.13 4.35
CA TYR A 402 5.83 3.37 4.09
C TYR A 402 7.01 4.32 3.90
N TYR A 403 8.08 4.06 4.63
CA TYR A 403 9.37 4.72 4.46
C TYR A 403 10.43 3.64 4.34
N ASP A 404 11.16 3.62 3.23
CA ASP A 404 12.22 2.63 3.00
C ASP A 404 11.71 1.19 3.26
N ASP A 405 10.58 0.82 2.64
CA ASP A 405 9.93 -0.51 2.72
C ASP A 405 9.50 -1.00 4.11
N VAL A 406 9.46 -0.12 5.12
CA VAL A 406 8.89 -0.41 6.44
C VAL A 406 7.71 0.50 6.76
N LYS A 407 6.74 0.00 7.52
CA LYS A 407 5.65 0.82 8.03
C LYS A 407 6.18 1.77 9.10
N VAL A 408 5.76 3.01 9.05
CA VAL A 408 6.07 4.06 10.02
C VAL A 408 4.77 4.76 10.38
N LEU A 409 4.52 4.95 11.67
CA LEU A 409 3.29 5.61 12.12
C LEU A 409 3.17 7.00 11.50
N ALA A 410 1.94 7.36 11.14
CA ALA A 410 1.64 8.65 10.55
C ALA A 410 1.96 9.78 11.52
N LEU A 411 2.40 10.92 10.98
CA LEU A 411 2.86 12.05 11.80
C LEU A 411 1.77 12.54 12.78
N HIS A 412 0.51 12.53 12.35
CA HIS A 412 -0.64 12.94 13.18
C HIS A 412 -0.91 11.99 14.36
N VAL A 413 -0.61 10.70 14.21
CA VAL A 413 -0.70 9.69 15.28
C VAL A 413 0.33 10.01 16.36
N ILE A 414 1.58 10.26 15.96
CA ILE A 414 2.65 10.65 16.88
C ILE A 414 2.37 12.01 17.53
N GLN A 415 1.84 12.99 16.80
CA GLN A 415 1.42 14.26 17.41
C GLN A 415 0.38 14.03 18.51
N SER A 416 -0.57 13.13 18.30
CA SER A 416 -1.61 12.81 19.29
C SER A 416 -1.03 12.10 20.51
N GLN A 417 -0.16 11.10 20.29
CA GLN A 417 0.57 10.41 21.36
C GLN A 417 1.38 11.39 22.22
N LYS A 418 2.16 12.27 21.57
CA LYS A 418 3.00 13.28 22.24
C LYS A 418 2.21 14.31 23.04
N LYS A 419 1.06 14.76 22.50
CA LYS A 419 0.14 15.65 23.23
C LYS A 419 -0.42 14.98 24.49
N LYS A 420 -0.73 13.68 24.43
CA LYS A 420 -1.26 12.92 25.57
C LYS A 420 -0.20 12.64 26.62
N ARG A 421 1.02 12.27 26.21
CA ARG A 421 2.15 11.99 27.13
C ARG A 421 2.73 13.26 27.76
N ASN A 422 2.84 14.33 26.98
CA ASN A 422 3.19 15.69 27.42
C ASN A 422 4.50 15.79 28.25
N GLU A 423 5.54 15.06 27.85
CA GLU A 423 6.88 15.23 28.43
C GLU A 423 7.56 16.50 27.88
N ASP A 424 8.59 17.01 28.58
CA ASP A 424 9.36 18.20 28.12
C ASP A 424 9.90 18.04 26.68
N LYS A 425 10.33 16.83 26.31
CA LYS A 425 10.78 16.53 24.93
C LYS A 425 9.63 16.53 23.93
N ASP A 426 8.42 16.19 24.35
CA ASP A 426 7.25 16.14 23.48
C ASP A 426 6.78 17.55 23.12
N ILE A 427 6.88 18.51 24.05
CA ILE A 427 6.60 19.92 23.78
C ILE A 427 7.52 20.45 22.67
N GLU A 428 8.82 20.17 22.76
CA GLU A 428 9.79 20.57 21.72
C GLU A 428 9.52 19.84 20.40
N ASP A 429 9.28 18.52 20.43
CA ASP A 429 8.99 17.76 19.22
C ASP A 429 7.72 18.30 18.52
N LEU A 430 6.66 18.63 19.26
CA LEU A 430 5.44 19.24 18.71
C LEU A 430 5.70 20.62 18.07
N ARG A 431 6.58 21.42 18.67
CA ARG A 431 7.02 22.70 18.10
C ARG A 431 7.76 22.51 16.78
N LEU A 432 8.67 21.52 16.72
CA LEU A 432 9.44 21.21 15.51
C LEU A 432 8.58 20.64 14.38
N ILE A 433 7.62 19.77 14.71
CA ILE A 433 6.63 19.28 13.76
C ILE A 433 5.87 20.46 13.15
N LYS A 434 5.36 21.37 14.01
CA LYS A 434 4.63 22.55 13.52
C LYS A 434 5.49 23.41 12.60
N MET A 435 6.76 23.64 12.94
CA MET A 435 7.67 24.38 12.06
C MET A 435 7.88 23.69 10.71
N MET A 436 8.05 22.37 10.71
CA MET A 436 8.24 21.60 9.49
C MET A 436 7.00 21.66 8.59
N ILE A 437 5.80 21.48 9.15
CA ILE A 437 4.54 21.52 8.39
C ILE A 437 4.21 22.94 7.90
N ASP A 438 4.37 23.96 8.75
CA ASP A 438 3.98 25.32 8.41
C ASP A 438 4.98 26.00 7.45
N LYS A 439 6.27 25.66 7.54
CA LYS A 439 7.36 26.37 6.83
C LYS A 439 8.17 25.50 5.88
N GLY A 440 8.00 24.18 5.91
CA GLY A 440 8.83 23.22 5.17
C GLY A 440 10.27 23.09 5.67
N VAL A 441 10.66 23.85 6.71
CA VAL A 441 12.03 23.91 7.22
C VAL A 441 12.07 24.14 8.72
N ILE A 442 13.08 23.55 9.39
CA ILE A 442 13.34 23.76 10.81
C ILE A 442 14.46 24.79 10.98
N ASN A 443 14.07 26.00 11.40
CA ASN A 443 15.00 27.09 11.66
C ASN A 443 14.92 27.54 13.12
N TYR A 444 16.00 27.36 13.86
CA TYR A 444 16.17 27.98 15.17
C TYR A 444 16.66 29.42 15.00
N SER A 445 16.15 30.35 15.81
CA SER A 445 16.72 31.69 15.89
C SER A 445 18.16 31.63 16.38
N PHE A 446 18.97 32.63 16.01
CA PHE A 446 20.36 32.72 16.46
C PHE A 446 20.49 32.67 17.99
N LYS A 447 19.56 33.32 18.70
CA LYS A 447 19.50 33.32 20.16
C LYS A 447 19.20 31.94 20.74
N GLU A 448 18.25 31.19 20.16
CA GLU A 448 17.95 29.81 20.58
C GLU A 448 19.16 28.91 20.35
N SER A 449 19.78 29.00 19.17
CA SER A 449 20.98 28.23 18.82
C SER A 449 22.11 28.43 19.84
N ILE A 450 22.42 29.68 20.21
CA ILE A 450 23.45 29.97 21.23
C ILE A 450 23.05 29.45 22.62
N ASN A 451 21.79 29.65 23.02
CA ASN A 451 21.32 29.25 24.35
C ASN A 451 21.37 27.73 24.55
N ILE A 452 21.17 26.94 23.49
CA ILE A 452 21.30 25.48 23.54
C ILE A 452 22.72 25.07 23.98
N TYR A 453 23.77 25.68 23.43
CA TYR A 453 25.16 25.34 23.78
C TYR A 453 25.57 25.76 25.20
N LYS A 454 24.85 26.71 25.80
CA LYS A 454 25.07 27.15 27.18
C LYS A 454 24.41 26.22 28.21
N SER A 455 23.54 25.31 27.79
CA SER A 455 22.83 24.40 28.70
C SER A 455 23.69 23.19 29.08
N PRO A 456 23.92 22.93 30.38
CA PRO A 456 24.58 21.69 30.83
C PRO A 456 23.84 20.42 30.39
N ALA A 457 22.51 20.49 30.27
CA ALA A 457 21.68 19.38 29.81
C ALA A 457 21.98 18.99 28.36
N PHE A 458 22.32 19.97 27.50
CA PHE A 458 22.71 19.72 26.11
C PHE A 458 23.99 18.88 26.03
N TRP A 459 25.04 19.29 26.74
CA TRP A 459 26.32 18.57 26.76
C TRP A 459 26.19 17.19 27.40
N LYS A 460 25.45 17.07 28.51
CA LYS A 460 25.11 15.77 29.11
C LYS A 460 24.38 14.86 28.10
N GLY A 461 23.46 15.41 27.33
CA GLY A 461 22.76 14.71 26.25
C GLY A 461 23.69 14.22 25.16
N ARG A 462 24.67 15.03 24.72
CA ARG A 462 25.67 14.63 23.72
C ARG A 462 26.59 13.53 24.21
N ILE A 463 27.08 13.62 25.45
CA ILE A 463 27.90 12.57 26.06
C ILE A 463 27.10 11.27 26.14
N LYS A 464 25.86 11.32 26.62
CA LYS A 464 24.97 10.14 26.67
C LYS A 464 24.76 9.53 25.29
N PHE A 465 24.58 10.36 24.26
CA PHE A 465 24.39 9.88 22.89
C PHE A 465 25.66 9.24 22.32
N PHE A 466 26.83 9.81 22.59
CA PHE A 466 28.11 9.21 22.22
C PHE A 466 28.30 7.84 22.88
N LEU A 467 28.09 7.74 24.19
CA LEU A 467 28.20 6.48 24.93
C LEU A 467 27.21 5.42 24.42
N LEU A 468 26.00 5.84 24.03
CA LEU A 468 25.00 4.97 23.42
C LEU A 468 25.50 4.40 22.09
N LYS A 469 26.05 5.23 21.20
CA LYS A 469 26.66 4.75 19.94
C LYS A 469 27.83 3.78 20.20
N THR A 470 28.71 4.10 21.14
CA THR A 470 29.84 3.21 21.49
C THR A 470 29.34 1.84 21.96
N ARG A 471 28.34 1.82 22.84
CA ARG A 471 27.71 0.57 23.30
C ARG A 471 27.12 -0.22 22.14
N TYR A 472 26.35 0.43 21.27
CA TYR A 472 25.73 -0.22 20.12
C TYR A 472 26.76 -0.90 19.22
N PHE A 473 27.84 -0.20 18.83
CA PHE A 473 28.87 -0.79 17.98
C PHE A 473 29.61 -1.93 18.67
N TYR A 474 29.86 -1.82 19.98
CA TYR A 474 30.40 -2.93 20.77
C TYR A 474 29.47 -4.15 20.74
N THR A 475 28.16 -3.96 20.95
CA THR A 475 27.16 -5.03 20.85
C THR A 475 27.11 -5.64 19.45
N LYS A 476 27.15 -4.80 18.40
CA LYS A 476 27.17 -5.23 16.99
C LYS A 476 28.35 -6.15 16.70
N ILE A 477 29.56 -5.76 17.12
CA ILE A 477 30.77 -6.58 16.99
C ILE A 477 30.60 -7.91 17.75
N LYS A 478 30.15 -7.85 19.00
CA LYS A 478 29.94 -9.05 19.83
C LYS A 478 28.94 -10.04 19.21
N LEU A 479 27.87 -9.54 18.60
CA LEU A 479 26.88 -10.38 17.92
C LEU A 479 27.41 -10.94 16.60
N SER A 480 28.22 -10.21 15.85
CA SER A 480 28.84 -10.72 14.60
C SER A 480 29.89 -11.82 14.81
N MET A 481 30.39 -11.97 16.03
CA MET A 481 31.37 -13.02 16.39
C MET A 481 30.72 -14.33 16.88
N LYS A 482 29.40 -14.35 17.04
CA LYS A 482 28.62 -15.54 17.37
C LYS A 482 27.96 -16.09 16.12
#